data_AF-A0A369Y0J2-F1
#
_entry.id   AF-A0A369Y0J2-F1
#
_cell.length_a   1.000
_cell.length_b   1.000
_cell.length_c   1.000
_cell.angle_alpha   90.00
_cell.angle_beta   90.00
_cell.angle_gamma   90.00
#
_symmetry.space_group_name_H-M   'P 1'
#
loop_
_entity.id
_entity.type
_entity.pdbx_description
1 polymer ?
#
loop_
_entity_poly.entity_id
_entity_poly.type
_entity_poly.pdbx_seq_one_letter_code
_entity_poly.pdbx_strand_id
1 'polypeptide(L)'
;MTEKWEKVIDLVQEINKNNFEDFNDNIVYHYFRRFQKELPFSFERHLTNIKKEKNLKFLKRSDVLRGIFSDFSLSTREDVVNDFLYKFHKHNASKRRILKLEEFLDNNRDELFGEKK
;
A
#
# COMPACT_ATOMS: atom_id res chain seq x y z
N MET A 1 7.54 5.21 10.73
CA MET A 1 7.72 4.68 9.37
C MET A 1 9.02 5.26 8.84
N THR A 2 9.91 4.48 8.22
CA THR A 2 11.10 5.07 7.58
C THR A 2 10.67 5.84 6.33
N GLU A 3 11.36 6.92 5.98
CA GLU A 3 11.10 7.73 4.78
C GLU A 3 11.07 6.87 3.49
N LYS A 4 11.78 5.74 3.50
CA LYS A 4 11.83 4.78 2.40
C LYS A 4 10.50 4.06 2.16
N TRP A 5 9.82 3.60 3.22
CA TRP A 5 8.53 2.92 3.08
C TRP A 5 7.44 3.89 2.59
N GLU A 6 7.48 5.15 3.02
CA GLU A 6 6.59 6.17 2.48
C GLU A 6 6.79 6.35 0.97
N LYS A 7 8.05 6.38 0.53
CA LYS A 7 8.38 6.48 -0.89
C LYS A 7 7.89 5.28 -1.71
N VAL A 8 7.99 4.06 -1.17
CA VAL A 8 7.44 2.85 -1.82
C VAL A 8 5.94 3.00 -2.04
N ILE A 9 5.19 3.41 -1.01
CA ILE A 9 3.74 3.59 -1.10
C ILE A 9 3.38 4.63 -2.17
N ASP A 10 4.12 5.74 -2.22
CA ASP A 10 3.87 6.80 -3.20
C ASP A 10 4.10 6.32 -4.64
N LEU A 11 5.14 5.52 -4.88
CA LEU A 11 5.42 4.93 -6.19
C LEU A 11 4.36 3.91 -6.61
N VAL A 12 3.91 3.06 -5.67
CA VAL A 12 2.79 2.12 -5.89
C VAL A 12 1.50 2.88 -6.26
N GLN A 13 1.19 3.97 -5.53
CA GLN A 13 0.03 4.81 -5.82
C GLN A 13 0.16 5.54 -7.17
N GLU A 14 1.36 5.99 -7.56
CA GLU A 14 1.63 6.61 -8.86
C GLU A 14 1.31 5.62 -10.01
N ILE A 15 1.70 4.35 -9.86
CA ILE A 15 1.39 3.30 -10.83
C ILE A 15 -0.12 3.04 -10.88
N ASN A 16 -0.79 2.96 -9.73
CA ASN A 16 -2.23 2.68 -9.64
C ASN A 16 -3.10 3.75 -10.31
N LYS A 17 -2.86 5.04 -10.02
CA LYS A 17 -3.68 6.16 -10.51
C LYS A 17 -3.81 6.25 -12.04
N ASN A 18 -2.92 5.60 -12.77
CA ASN A 18 -2.77 5.80 -14.21
C ASN A 18 -3.01 4.55 -15.06
N ASN A 19 -3.24 3.37 -14.47
CA ASN A 19 -3.26 2.12 -15.23
C ASN A 19 -4.49 1.24 -14.99
N PHE A 20 -5.32 1.52 -13.98
CA PHE A 20 -6.40 0.61 -13.61
C PHE A 20 -7.67 1.34 -13.16
N GLU A 21 -8.80 1.12 -13.86
CA GLU A 21 -10.13 1.47 -13.34
C GLU A 21 -10.52 0.57 -12.14
N ASP A 22 -10.06 -0.68 -12.14
CA ASP A 22 -10.41 -1.65 -11.08
C ASP A 22 -9.52 -1.54 -9.84
N PHE A 23 -8.27 -1.10 -9.97
CA PHE A 23 -7.30 -1.09 -8.86
C PHE A 23 -7.39 0.18 -8.02
N ASN A 24 -8.58 0.41 -7.47
CA ASN A 24 -8.88 1.53 -6.58
C ASN A 24 -8.63 1.18 -5.10
N ASP A 25 -8.71 2.19 -4.23
CA ASP A 25 -8.45 2.06 -2.80
C ASP A 25 -9.25 0.94 -2.10
N ASN A 26 -10.43 0.56 -2.63
CA ASN A 26 -11.20 -0.56 -2.06
C ASN A 26 -10.52 -1.91 -2.30
N ILE A 27 -9.95 -2.14 -3.49
CA ILE A 27 -9.22 -3.39 -3.77
C ILE A 27 -7.99 -3.47 -2.88
N VAL A 28 -7.25 -2.36 -2.75
CA VAL A 28 -6.09 -2.27 -1.86
C VAL A 28 -6.49 -2.55 -0.42
N TYR A 29 -7.58 -1.96 0.05
CA TYR A 29 -8.14 -2.21 1.38
C TYR A 29 -8.51 -3.69 1.58
N HIS A 30 -9.26 -4.29 0.66
CA HIS A 30 -9.66 -5.69 0.73
C HIS A 30 -8.46 -6.64 0.74
N TYR A 31 -7.41 -6.28 0.01
CA TYR A 31 -6.15 -7.02 0.02
C TYR A 31 -5.45 -6.89 1.38
N PHE A 32 -5.29 -5.67 1.91
CA PHE A 32 -4.70 -5.44 3.24
C PHE A 32 -5.46 -6.17 4.34
N ARG A 33 -6.78 -6.26 4.25
CA ARG A 33 -7.61 -7.03 5.19
C ARG A 33 -7.22 -8.52 5.26
N ARG A 34 -6.62 -9.11 4.21
CA ARG A 34 -6.13 -10.51 4.26
C ARG A 34 -5.05 -10.69 5.34
N PHE A 35 -4.27 -9.64 5.61
CA PHE A 35 -3.18 -9.62 6.59
C PHE A 35 -3.59 -9.05 7.96
N GLN A 36 -4.69 -8.29 8.02
CA GLN A 36 -5.25 -7.77 9.27
C GLN A 36 -6.76 -8.04 9.33
N LYS A 37 -7.12 -9.24 9.78
CA LYS A 37 -8.49 -9.78 9.74
C LYS A 37 -9.49 -9.02 10.60
N GLU A 38 -9.01 -8.30 11.62
CA GLU A 38 -9.79 -7.44 12.50
C GLU A 38 -10.39 -6.22 11.78
N LEU A 39 -9.84 -5.84 10.62
CA LEU A 39 -10.37 -4.74 9.84
C LEU A 39 -11.80 -5.05 9.35
N PRO A 40 -12.72 -4.05 9.38
CA PRO A 40 -14.07 -4.21 8.85
C PRO A 40 -14.08 -4.72 7.41
N PHE A 41 -15.07 -5.51 7.00
CA PHE A 41 -15.15 -5.97 5.61
C PHE A 41 -15.32 -4.82 4.60
N SER A 42 -16.06 -3.78 4.98
CA SER A 42 -16.30 -2.61 4.11
C SER A 42 -15.31 -1.50 4.43
N PHE A 43 -14.63 -0.98 3.40
CA PHE A 43 -13.73 0.16 3.59
C PHE A 43 -14.50 1.41 4.05
N GLU A 44 -15.67 1.68 3.48
CA GLU A 44 -16.54 2.80 3.92
C GLU A 44 -16.91 2.72 5.40
N ARG A 45 -17.20 1.51 5.90
CA ARG A 45 -17.47 1.30 7.32
C ARG A 45 -16.24 1.63 8.16
N HIS A 46 -15.06 1.20 7.74
CA HIS A 46 -13.81 1.50 8.44
C HIS A 46 -13.52 3.02 8.46
N LEU A 47 -13.70 3.71 7.33
CA LEU A 47 -13.56 5.17 7.25
C LEU A 47 -14.53 5.89 8.17
N THR A 48 -15.78 5.43 8.23
CA THR A 48 -16.82 6.00 9.11
C THR A 48 -16.46 5.83 10.58
N ASN A 49 -15.96 4.64 10.97
CA ASN A 49 -15.51 4.37 12.33
C ASN A 49 -14.36 5.31 12.72
N ILE A 50 -13.34 5.45 11.87
CA ILE A 50 -12.20 6.34 12.14
C ILE A 50 -12.65 7.80 12.28
N LYS A 51 -13.52 8.29 11.38
CA LYS A 51 -14.05 9.66 11.46
C LYS A 51 -14.76 9.91 12.78
N LYS A 52 -15.55 8.93 13.25
CA LYS A 52 -16.27 9.01 14.52
C LYS A 52 -15.32 8.97 15.72
N GLU A 53 -14.39 8.02 15.75
CA GLU A 53 -13.41 7.85 16.83
C GLU A 53 -12.49 9.06 16.99
N LYS A 54 -12.05 9.64 15.87
CA LYS A 54 -11.11 10.78 15.87
C LYS A 54 -11.80 12.14 15.75
N ASN A 55 -13.13 12.19 15.73
CA ASN A 55 -13.94 13.40 15.54
C ASN A 55 -13.50 14.25 14.31
N LEU A 56 -13.29 13.58 13.17
CA LEU A 56 -12.79 14.20 11.93
C LEU A 56 -13.92 14.49 10.94
N LYS A 57 -13.95 15.71 10.37
CA LYS A 57 -14.87 16.08 9.29
C LYS A 57 -14.47 15.51 7.93
N PHE A 58 -13.15 15.39 7.69
CA PHE A 58 -12.59 14.91 6.43
C PHE A 58 -11.50 13.88 6.71
N LEU A 59 -11.41 12.87 5.84
CA LEU A 59 -10.43 11.80 5.92
C LEU A 59 -10.06 11.37 4.51
N LYS A 60 -8.78 11.44 4.14
CA LYS A 60 -8.30 10.92 2.86
C LYS A 60 -8.15 9.42 2.97
N ARG A 61 -8.64 8.69 1.97
CA ARG A 61 -8.53 7.23 1.89
C ARG A 61 -7.08 6.77 1.86
N SER A 62 -6.23 7.50 1.14
CA SER A 62 -4.78 7.27 1.06
C SER A 62 -4.11 7.24 2.44
N ASP A 63 -4.53 8.12 3.35
CA ASP A 63 -3.93 8.26 4.67
C ASP A 63 -4.29 7.05 5.55
N VAL A 64 -5.51 6.54 5.39
CA VAL A 64 -5.97 5.33 6.09
C VAL A 64 -5.26 4.08 5.56
N LEU A 65 -5.14 3.94 4.24
CA LEU A 65 -4.39 2.84 3.65
C LEU A 65 -2.92 2.88 4.06
N ARG A 66 -2.30 4.06 4.08
CA ARG A 66 -0.94 4.26 4.59
C ARG A 66 -0.85 3.85 6.06
N GLY A 67 -1.84 4.20 6.88
CA GLY A 67 -1.94 3.77 8.27
C GLY A 67 -1.94 2.24 8.41
N ILE A 68 -2.84 1.55 7.71
CA ILE A 68 -2.92 0.07 7.74
C ILE A 68 -1.59 -0.55 7.32
N PHE A 69 -0.99 -0.09 6.22
CA PHE A 69 0.29 -0.60 5.75
C PHE A 69 1.43 -0.31 6.75
N SER A 70 1.36 0.81 7.47
CA SER A 70 2.30 1.15 8.54
C SER A 70 2.26 0.18 9.70
N ASP A 71 1.11 -0.43 9.97
CA ASP A 71 0.93 -1.33 11.11
C ASP A 71 1.41 -2.75 10.80
N PHE A 72 1.63 -3.10 9.53
CA PHE A 72 2.15 -4.40 9.13
C PHE A 72 3.59 -4.64 9.59
N SER A 73 3.93 -5.92 9.85
CA SER A 73 5.31 -6.35 10.03
C SER A 73 6.12 -6.14 8.73
N LEU A 74 7.45 -6.17 8.84
CA LEU A 74 8.33 -6.02 7.68
C LEU A 74 8.05 -7.07 6.60
N SER A 75 7.95 -8.34 7.01
CA SER A 75 7.64 -9.47 6.12
C SER A 75 6.31 -9.29 5.39
N THR A 76 5.26 -8.85 6.09
CA THR A 76 3.96 -8.60 5.47
C THR A 76 4.02 -7.43 4.48
N ARG A 77 4.79 -6.37 4.76
CA ARG A 77 4.97 -5.28 3.80
C ARG A 77 5.69 -5.75 2.54
N GLU A 78 6.68 -6.62 2.68
CA GLU A 78 7.36 -7.25 1.54
C GLU A 78 6.41 -8.08 0.68
N ASP A 79 5.63 -8.97 1.30
CA ASP A 79 4.61 -9.78 0.59
C ASP A 79 3.64 -8.90 -0.20
N VAL A 80 3.18 -7.81 0.42
CA VAL A 80 2.27 -6.85 -0.20
C VAL A 80 2.89 -6.17 -1.41
N VAL A 81 4.14 -5.69 -1.30
CA VAL A 81 4.84 -5.02 -2.41
C VAL A 81 5.08 -5.99 -3.57
N ASN A 82 5.49 -7.23 -3.27
CA ASN A 82 5.73 -8.25 -4.28
C ASN A 82 4.43 -8.62 -5.04
N ASP A 83 3.29 -8.71 -4.35
CA ASP A 83 2.00 -8.94 -5.01
C ASP A 83 1.58 -7.77 -5.90
N PHE A 84 1.82 -6.52 -5.47
CA PHE A 84 1.58 -5.35 -6.32
C PHE A 84 2.47 -5.37 -7.56
N LEU A 85 3.76 -5.63 -7.44
CA LEU A 85 4.67 -5.76 -8.58
C LEU A 85 4.20 -6.84 -9.57
N TYR A 86 3.83 -8.02 -9.07
CA TYR A 86 3.28 -9.10 -9.91
C TYR A 86 2.05 -8.62 -10.70
N LYS A 87 1.11 -7.94 -10.04
CA LYS A 87 -0.10 -7.43 -10.70
C LYS A 87 0.22 -6.32 -11.70
N PHE A 88 1.14 -5.41 -11.38
CA PHE A 88 1.54 -4.34 -12.31
C PHE A 88 2.13 -4.88 -13.60
N HIS A 89 3.01 -5.88 -13.50
CA HIS A 89 3.55 -6.57 -14.68
C HIS A 89 2.49 -7.33 -15.46
N LYS A 90 1.56 -8.01 -14.77
CA LYS A 90 0.51 -8.82 -15.42
C LYS A 90 -0.50 -7.99 -16.22
N HIS A 91 -0.77 -6.76 -15.79
CA HIS A 91 -1.86 -5.95 -16.34
C HIS A 91 -1.37 -4.77 -17.21
N ASN A 92 -0.16 -4.86 -17.77
CA ASN A 92 0.40 -3.85 -18.68
C ASN A 92 0.48 -2.43 -18.11
N ALA A 93 0.71 -2.29 -16.80
CA ALA A 93 0.99 -0.99 -16.24
C ALA A 93 2.27 -0.39 -16.85
N SER A 94 2.39 0.94 -16.88
CA SER A 94 3.53 1.64 -17.50
C SER A 94 4.90 1.06 -17.06
N LYS A 95 5.59 0.39 -18.00
CA LYS A 95 6.90 -0.23 -17.77
C LYS A 95 7.93 0.72 -17.13
N ARG A 96 7.95 1.99 -17.56
CA ARG A 96 8.84 3.02 -17.00
C ARG A 96 8.56 3.26 -15.51
N ARG A 97 7.29 3.26 -15.10
CA ARG A 97 6.92 3.48 -13.68
C ARG A 97 7.19 2.25 -12.83
N ILE A 98 6.98 1.05 -13.37
CA ILE A 98 7.33 -0.20 -12.68
C ILE A 98 8.84 -0.25 -12.44
N LEU A 99 9.66 -0.01 -13.48
CA LEU A 99 11.12 0.03 -13.35
C LEU A 99 11.58 1.03 -12.28
N LYS A 100 10.98 2.22 -12.24
CA LYS A 100 11.28 3.23 -11.20
C LYS A 100 11.00 2.71 -9.77
N LEU A 101 9.96 1.88 -9.59
CA LEU A 101 9.68 1.24 -8.31
C LEU A 101 10.70 0.14 -8.03
N GLU A 102 10.97 -0.74 -8.98
CA GLU A 102 11.93 -1.84 -8.84
C GLU A 102 13.34 -1.33 -8.51
N GLU A 103 13.84 -0.35 -9.26
CA GLU A 103 15.13 0.30 -9.00
C GLU A 103 15.19 0.91 -7.60
N PHE A 104 14.10 1.52 -7.13
CA PHE A 104 14.05 2.06 -5.77
C PHE A 104 14.12 0.95 -4.72
N LEU A 105 13.40 -0.16 -4.92
CA LEU A 105 13.42 -1.29 -4.00
C LEU A 105 14.80 -1.94 -3.94
N ASP A 106 15.43 -2.17 -5.09
CA ASP A 106 16.77 -2.77 -5.16
C ASP A 106 17.84 -1.88 -4.51
N ASN A 107 17.81 -0.57 -4.77
CA ASN A 107 18.77 0.37 -4.19
C ASN A 107 18.64 0.56 -2.67
N ASN A 108 17.52 0.16 -2.07
CA ASN A 108 17.24 0.33 -0.64
C ASN A 108 16.95 -1.00 0.05
N ARG A 109 17.36 -2.13 -0.56
CA ARG A 109 16.96 -3.48 -0.16
C ARG A 109 17.29 -3.78 1.30
N ASP A 110 18.49 -3.47 1.75
CA ASP A 110 18.92 -3.78 3.12
C ASP A 110 18.15 -2.96 4.18
N GLU A 111 17.78 -1.72 3.87
CA GLU A 111 17.00 -0.88 4.78
C GLU A 111 15.50 -1.26 4.80
N LEU A 112 14.99 -1.73 3.66
CA LEU A 112 13.59 -2.09 3.47
C LEU A 112 13.28 -3.53 3.89
N PHE A 113 14.22 -4.46 3.71
CA PHE A 113 14.00 -5.89 3.86
C PHE A 113 15.08 -6.58 4.70
N GLY A 114 16.16 -5.89 5.05
CA GLY A 114 17.17 -6.45 5.95
C GLY A 114 16.59 -6.62 7.35
N GLU A 115 16.67 -7.83 7.89
CA GLU A 115 16.60 -8.01 9.33
C GLU A 115 17.80 -7.31 9.96
N LYS A 116 17.59 -6.51 11.01
CA LYS A 116 18.69 -6.21 11.93
C LYS A 116 19.20 -7.55 12.44
N LYS A 117 20.36 -7.98 11.94
CA LYS A 117 21.15 -9.06 12.54
C LYS A 117 21.38 -8.77 14.02
#